data_AF-A0A484ZPZ8-F1
#
_entry.id   AF-A0A484ZPZ8-F1
#
_cell.length_a   1.000
_cell.length_b   1.000
_cell.length_c   1.000
_cell.angle_alpha   90.00
_cell.angle_beta   90.00
_cell.angle_gamma   90.00
#
_symmetry.space_group_name_H-M   'P 1'
#
loop_
_entity.id
_entity.type
_entity.pdbx_description
1 polymer ?
#
loop_
_entity_poly.entity_id
_entity_poly.type
_entity_poly.pdbx_seq_one_letter_code
_entity_poly.pdbx_strand_id
1 'polypeptide(L)'
;MERDKPVMPLTQLKKRKYKVLIQHALRMFEEGAFPSVTELALEAEVSRATAYRYFPTQSALISTVVDEILKPIIAWEPEQTDAEDRVDELLKFAYPQMFKHEGALRAALLLSLQQWA
;
A
#
# COMPACT_ATOMS: atom_id res chain seq x y z
N MET A 1 -17.85 -14.99 12.27
CA MET A 1 -17.12 -14.24 13.31
C MET A 1 -15.65 -14.62 13.18
N GLU A 2 -14.98 -14.04 12.19
CA GLU A 2 -13.56 -14.26 11.91
C GLU A 2 -12.75 -13.65 13.05
N ARG A 3 -11.94 -14.45 13.74
CA ARG A 3 -11.12 -13.98 14.86
C ARG A 3 -9.97 -13.13 14.32
N ASP A 4 -9.96 -11.86 14.70
CA ASP A 4 -8.85 -10.94 14.52
C ASP A 4 -7.59 -11.54 15.16
N LYS A 5 -6.63 -11.96 14.33
CA LYS A 5 -5.36 -12.53 14.79
C LYS A 5 -4.42 -11.38 15.14
N PRO A 6 -3.75 -11.40 16.31
CA PRO A 6 -2.85 -10.33 16.68
C PRO A 6 -1.67 -10.28 15.70
N VAL A 7 -1.56 -9.18 14.94
CA VAL A 7 -0.39 -8.86 14.13
C VAL A 7 0.75 -8.55 15.10
N MET A 8 1.61 -9.53 15.38
CA MET A 8 2.79 -9.31 16.22
C MET A 8 3.67 -8.20 15.63
N PRO A 9 4.12 -7.21 16.45
CA PRO A 9 4.95 -6.14 15.95
C PRO A 9 6.27 -6.68 15.39
N LEU A 10 6.62 -6.23 14.18
CA LEU A 10 7.89 -6.56 13.55
C LEU A 10 9.07 -6.09 14.42
N THR A 11 10.13 -6.90 14.53
CA THR A 11 11.41 -6.45 15.09
C THR A 11 11.97 -5.26 14.28
N GLN A 12 12.85 -4.43 14.85
CA GLN A 12 13.35 -3.24 14.16
C GLN A 12 14.00 -3.54 12.80
N LEU A 13 14.77 -4.62 12.71
CA LEU A 13 15.33 -5.12 11.45
C LEU A 13 14.24 -5.52 10.45
N LYS A 14 13.18 -6.19 10.92
CA LYS A 14 12.04 -6.55 10.08
C LYS A 14 11.28 -5.31 9.60
N LYS A 15 11.08 -4.29 10.44
CA LYS A 15 10.46 -3.02 10.07
C LYS A 15 11.24 -2.29 8.98
N ARG A 16 12.58 -2.23 9.11
CA ARG A 16 13.44 -1.61 8.09
C ARG A 16 13.34 -2.34 6.76
N LYS A 17 13.43 -3.68 6.76
CA LYS A 17 13.28 -4.49 5.54
C LYS A 17 11.91 -4.33 4.91
N TYR A 18 10.85 -4.33 5.72
CA TYR A 18 9.49 -4.09 5.27
C TYR A 18 9.38 -2.73 4.54
N LYS A 19 9.88 -1.64 5.13
CA LYS A 19 9.88 -0.31 4.50
C LYS A 19 10.61 -0.29 3.15
N VAL A 20 11.77 -0.94 3.07
CA VAL A 20 12.53 -1.04 1.80
C VAL A 20 11.68 -1.76 0.75
N LEU A 21 11.09 -2.91 1.07
CA LEU A 21 10.26 -3.64 0.10
C LEU A 21 9.05 -2.83 -0.38
N ILE A 22 8.40 -2.09 0.53
CA ILE A 22 7.30 -1.19 0.16
C ILE A 22 7.78 -0.09 -0.79
N GLN A 23 8.94 0.52 -0.53
CA GLN A 23 9.51 1.56 -1.41
C GLN A 23 9.80 1.04 -2.83
N HIS A 24 10.39 -0.16 -2.95
CA HIS A 24 10.62 -0.77 -4.26
C HIS A 24 9.30 -1.08 -4.97
N ALA A 25 8.34 -1.69 -4.28
CA ALA A 25 7.04 -2.01 -4.86
C ALA A 25 6.28 -0.76 -5.31
N LEU A 26 6.30 0.30 -4.51
CA LEU A 26 5.69 1.58 -4.86
C LEU A 26 6.30 2.17 -6.14
N ARG A 27 7.64 2.19 -6.23
CA ARG A 27 8.34 2.66 -7.44
C ARG A 27 7.93 1.87 -8.68
N MET A 28 7.87 0.54 -8.57
CA MET A 28 7.44 -0.32 -9.68
C MET A 28 6.00 -0.01 -10.13
N PHE A 29 5.08 0.21 -9.19
CA PHE A 29 3.71 0.60 -9.52
C PHE A 29 3.63 1.99 -10.17
N GLU A 30 4.42 2.96 -9.68
CA GLU A 30 4.51 4.31 -10.26
C GLU A 30 5.07 4.30 -11.69
N GLU A 31 5.92 3.32 -12.02
CA GLU A 31 6.41 3.05 -13.38
C GLU A 31 5.39 2.29 -14.25
N GLY A 32 4.20 1.99 -13.72
CA GLY A 32 3.13 1.29 -14.42
C GLY A 32 3.29 -0.23 -14.45
N ALA A 33 4.24 -0.80 -13.71
CA ALA A 33 4.41 -2.24 -13.59
C ALA A 33 3.46 -2.84 -12.55
N PHE A 34 3.09 -4.12 -12.75
CA PHE A 34 2.32 -4.91 -11.77
C PHE A 34 3.18 -6.09 -11.29
N PRO A 35 4.17 -5.85 -10.44
CA PRO A 35 5.16 -6.87 -10.10
C PRO A 35 4.54 -8.04 -9.34
N SER A 36 5.00 -9.23 -9.66
CA SER A 36 4.89 -10.40 -8.80
C SER A 36 5.80 -10.24 -7.57
N VAL A 37 5.55 -11.04 -6.53
CA VAL A 37 6.42 -11.11 -5.33
C VAL A 37 7.86 -11.49 -5.70
N THR A 38 8.04 -12.29 -6.75
CA THR A 38 9.37 -12.70 -7.22
C THR A 38 10.10 -11.56 -7.92
N GLU A 39 9.41 -10.76 -8.74
CA GLU A 39 10.01 -9.58 -9.38
C GLU A 39 10.39 -8.53 -8.35
N LEU A 40 9.54 -8.28 -7.34
CA LEU A 40 9.89 -7.44 -6.21
C LEU A 40 11.14 -7.94 -5.47
N ALA A 41 11.27 -9.26 -5.27
CA ALA A 41 12.42 -9.85 -4.60
C ALA A 41 13.73 -9.59 -5.38
N LEU A 42 13.68 -9.72 -6.70
CA LEU A 42 14.80 -9.44 -7.58
C LEU A 42 15.18 -7.96 -7.52
N GLU A 43 14.19 -7.08 -7.67
CA GLU A 43 14.37 -5.63 -7.67
C GLU A 43 14.91 -5.09 -6.33
N ALA A 44 14.45 -5.64 -5.21
CA ALA A 44 14.90 -5.24 -3.88
C ALA A 44 16.16 -5.99 -3.39
N GLU A 45 16.79 -6.80 -4.26
CA GLU A 45 17.96 -7.62 -3.95
C GLU A 45 17.80 -8.49 -2.68
N VAL A 46 16.61 -9.07 -2.50
CA VAL A 46 16.32 -10.00 -1.40
C VAL A 46 16.04 -11.41 -1.92
N SER A 47 16.22 -12.42 -1.07
CA SER A 47 15.78 -13.76 -1.42
C SER A 47 14.27 -13.82 -1.61
N ARG A 48 13.80 -14.65 -2.56
CA ARG A 48 12.35 -14.91 -2.75
C ARG A 48 11.68 -15.32 -1.44
N ALA A 49 12.31 -16.22 -0.67
CA ALA A 49 11.79 -16.65 0.63
C ALA A 49 11.62 -15.48 1.62
N THR A 50 12.48 -14.47 1.55
CA THR A 50 12.32 -13.25 2.37
C THR A 50 11.11 -12.44 1.90
N ALA A 51 10.95 -12.22 0.60
CA ALA A 51 9.82 -11.49 0.04
C ALA A 51 8.48 -12.18 0.33
N TYR A 52 8.37 -13.50 0.09
CA TYR A 52 7.17 -14.29 0.37
C TYR A 52 6.75 -14.29 1.84
N ARG A 53 7.70 -14.12 2.77
CA ARG A 53 7.39 -13.98 4.20
C ARG A 53 6.67 -12.66 4.52
N TYR A 54 6.91 -11.61 3.75
CA TYR A 54 6.19 -10.32 3.89
C TYR A 54 4.94 -10.27 3.02
N PHE A 55 5.01 -10.82 1.81
CA PHE A 55 3.93 -10.79 0.82
C PHE A 55 3.71 -12.19 0.28
N PRO A 56 2.82 -13.00 0.91
CA PRO A 56 2.59 -14.38 0.48
C PRO A 56 2.03 -14.49 -0.95
N THR A 57 1.32 -13.45 -1.41
CA THR A 57 0.70 -13.39 -2.75
C THR A 57 0.92 -12.01 -3.36
N GLN A 58 0.73 -11.89 -4.69
CA GLN A 58 0.75 -10.60 -5.38
C GLN A 58 -0.38 -9.69 -4.87
N SER A 59 -1.56 -10.25 -4.59
CA SER A 59 -2.68 -9.50 -4.01
C SER A 59 -2.33 -8.93 -2.64
N ALA A 60 -1.62 -9.68 -1.79
CA ALA A 60 -1.15 -9.20 -0.49
C ALA A 60 -0.10 -8.09 -0.62
N LEU A 61 0.75 -8.14 -1.65
CA LEU A 61 1.67 -7.04 -1.97
C LEU A 61 0.89 -5.77 -2.36
N ILE A 62 -0.04 -5.89 -3.30
CA ILE A 62 -0.85 -4.76 -3.78
C ILE A 62 -1.62 -4.14 -2.61
N SER A 63 -2.36 -4.94 -1.83
CA SER A 63 -3.16 -4.43 -0.72
C SER A 63 -2.29 -3.71 0.31
N THR A 64 -1.14 -4.28 0.66
CA THR A 64 -0.24 -3.67 1.66
C THR A 64 0.31 -2.34 1.18
N VAL A 65 0.70 -2.23 -0.10
CA VAL A 65 1.22 -0.98 -0.65
C VAL A 65 0.13 0.10 -0.70
N VAL A 66 -1.09 -0.27 -1.06
CA VAL A 66 -2.25 0.63 -1.06
C VAL A 66 -2.56 1.11 0.36
N ASP A 67 -2.55 0.21 1.35
CA ASP A 67 -2.75 0.58 2.76
C ASP A 67 -1.70 1.60 3.22
N GLU A 68 -0.42 1.43 2.87
CA GLU A 68 0.62 2.40 3.21
C GLU A 68 0.40 3.77 2.54
N ILE A 69 -0.07 3.80 1.29
CA ILE A 69 -0.39 5.04 0.56
C ILE A 69 -1.58 5.77 1.16
N LEU A 70 -2.61 5.04 1.58
CA LEU A 70 -3.86 5.62 2.08
C LEU A 70 -3.78 6.01 3.57
N LYS A 71 -2.82 5.51 4.33
CA LYS A 71 -2.63 5.85 5.76
C LYS A 71 -2.71 7.34 6.08
N PRO A 72 -2.04 8.26 5.34
CA PRO A 72 -2.13 9.69 5.62
C PRO A 72 -3.54 10.23 5.43
N ILE A 73 -4.28 9.75 4.43
CA ILE A 73 -5.67 10.14 4.15
C ILE A 73 -6.61 9.61 5.24
N ILE A 74 -6.41 8.37 5.68
CA ILE A 74 -7.21 7.74 6.74
C ILE A 74 -6.94 8.39 8.11
N ALA A 75 -5.70 8.78 8.38
CA ALA A 75 -5.28 9.42 9.63
C ALA A 75 -5.45 10.95 9.61
N TRP A 76 -5.98 11.52 8.52
CA TRP A 76 -6.20 12.95 8.40
C TRP A 76 -7.29 13.40 9.37
N GLU A 77 -7.06 14.54 10.02
CA GLU A 77 -8.01 15.19 10.91
C GLU A 77 -8.30 16.61 10.41
N PRO A 78 -9.55 17.06 10.46
CA PRO A 78 -9.93 18.39 9.98
C PRO A 78 -9.46 19.50 10.92
N GLU A 79 -9.06 20.63 10.34
CA GLU A 79 -8.85 21.87 11.11
C GLU A 79 -10.14 22.71 11.20
N GLN A 80 -11.01 22.57 10.20
CA GLN A 80 -12.26 23.34 10.10
C GLN A 80 -13.42 22.70 10.86
N THR A 81 -14.34 23.53 11.34
CA THR A 81 -15.55 23.09 12.07
C THR A 81 -16.80 23.04 11.19
N ASP A 82 -16.84 23.80 10.10
CA ASP A 82 -17.93 23.73 9.13
C ASP A 82 -17.83 22.45 8.29
N ALA A 83 -18.98 21.86 7.95
CA ALA A 83 -19.01 20.59 7.24
C ALA A 83 -18.52 20.69 5.79
N GLU A 84 -18.86 21.78 5.09
CA GLU A 84 -18.47 22.01 3.70
C GLU A 84 -16.96 22.25 3.63
N ASP A 85 -16.44 23.10 4.52
CA ASP A 85 -15.02 23.42 4.58
C ASP A 85 -14.16 22.19 4.90
N ARG A 86 -14.61 21.29 5.79
CA ARG A 86 -13.91 20.02 6.07
C ARG A 86 -13.81 19.11 4.86
N VAL A 87 -14.87 19.05 4.05
CA VAL A 87 -14.87 18.21 2.84
C VAL A 87 -13.90 18.79 1.83
N ASP A 88 -13.96 20.10 1.58
CA ASP A 88 -13.02 20.78 0.69
C ASP A 88 -11.55 20.62 1.14
N GLU A 89 -11.29 20.76 2.45
CA GLU A 89 -9.98 20.56 3.06
C GLU A 89 -9.45 19.13 2.85
N LEU A 90 -10.28 18.11 3.13
CA LEU A 90 -9.93 16.71 2.91
C LEU A 90 -9.62 16.45 1.43
N LEU A 91 -10.45 16.93 0.50
CA LEU A 91 -10.24 16.69 -0.93
C LEU A 91 -8.96 17.35 -1.43
N LYS A 92 -8.67 18.58 -0.97
CA LYS A 92 -7.40 19.28 -1.26
C LYS A 92 -6.18 18.54 -0.73
N PHE A 93 -6.31 17.87 0.42
CA PHE A 93 -5.25 17.04 0.99
C PHE A 93 -5.10 15.69 0.27
N ALA A 94 -6.21 15.00 0.00
CA ALA A 94 -6.23 13.62 -0.48
C ALA A 94 -5.90 13.52 -1.97
N TYR A 95 -6.49 14.37 -2.83
CA TYR A 95 -6.35 14.22 -4.27
C TYR A 95 -4.92 14.30 -4.80
N PRO A 96 -4.05 15.23 -4.36
CA PRO A 96 -2.65 15.25 -4.79
C PRO A 96 -1.91 13.96 -4.47
N GLN A 97 -2.19 13.35 -3.31
CA GLN A 97 -1.58 12.09 -2.89
C GLN A 97 -2.10 10.92 -3.71
N MET A 98 -3.42 10.86 -3.94
CA MET A 98 -4.02 9.84 -4.80
C MET A 98 -3.50 9.91 -6.24
N PHE A 99 -3.37 11.13 -6.78
CA PHE A 99 -2.82 11.35 -8.13
C PHE A 99 -1.36 10.94 -8.22
N LYS A 100 -0.54 11.32 -7.22
CA LYS A 100 0.87 10.92 -7.14
C LYS A 100 1.05 9.40 -7.17
N HIS A 101 0.11 8.66 -6.59
CA HIS A 101 0.17 7.21 -6.44
C HIS A 101 -0.85 6.47 -7.34
N GLU A 102 -1.25 7.07 -8.46
CA GLU A 102 -2.28 6.52 -9.36
C GLU A 102 -1.96 5.08 -9.82
N GLY A 103 -0.68 4.78 -10.10
CA GLY A 103 -0.26 3.45 -10.54
C GLY A 103 -0.60 2.33 -9.55
N ALA A 104 -0.37 2.58 -8.25
CA ALA A 104 -0.71 1.63 -7.19
C ALA A 104 -2.24 1.51 -6.98
N LEU A 105 -2.97 2.62 -7.07
CA LEU A 105 -4.44 2.62 -6.97
C LEU A 105 -5.09 1.89 -8.15
N ARG A 106 -4.54 2.03 -9.36
CA ARG A 106 -4.96 1.26 -10.54
C ARG A 106 -4.74 -0.24 -10.35
N ALA A 107 -3.62 -0.64 -9.72
CA ALA A 107 -3.37 -2.04 -9.38
C ALA A 107 -4.42 -2.59 -8.40
N ALA A 108 -4.79 -1.80 -7.40
CA ALA A 108 -5.84 -2.15 -6.46
C ALA A 108 -7.19 -2.36 -7.16
N LEU A 109 -7.54 -1.46 -8.07
CA LEU A 109 -8.78 -1.54 -8.83
C LEU A 109 -8.82 -2.79 -9.72
N LEU A 110 -7.74 -3.07 -10.46
CA LEU A 110 -7.63 -4.30 -11.27
C LEU A 110 -7.76 -5.55 -10.40
N LEU A 111 -7.11 -5.58 -9.24
CA LEU A 111 -7.23 -6.67 -8.27
C LEU A 111 -8.69 -6.84 -7.80
N SER A 112 -9.40 -5.75 -7.49
CA SER A 112 -10.81 -5.82 -7.09
C SER A 112 -11.72 -6.37 -8.18
N LEU A 113 -11.38 -6.19 -9.46
CA LEU A 113 -12.15 -6.78 -10.56
C LEU A 113 -11.90 -8.29 -10.67
N GLN A 114 -10.68 -8.75 -10.37
CA GLN A 114 -10.32 -10.16 -10.42
C GLN A 114 -10.88 -10.97 -9.24
N GLN A 115 -11.09 -10.35 -8.07
CA GLN A 115 -11.60 -11.04 -6.88
C GLN A 115 -13.08 -11.46 -6.97
N TRP A 116 -13.82 -10.88 -7.92
CA TRP A 116 -15.27 -11.11 -8.11
C TRP A 116 -15.60 -11.77 -9.45
N ALA A 117 -14.58 -12.16 -10.22
CA ALA A 117 -14.72 -12.97 -11.43
C ALA A 117 -14.67 -14.47 -11.09
#